data_AF-A0A7K0BZT5-F1
#
_entry.id   AF-A0A7K0BZT5-F1
#
_cell.length_a   1.000
_cell.length_b   1.000
_cell.length_c   1.000
_cell.angle_alpha   90.00
_cell.angle_beta   90.00
_cell.angle_gamma   90.00
#
_symmetry.space_group_name_H-M   'P 1'
#
loop_
_entity.id
_entity.type
_entity.pdbx_description
1 polymer ?
#
loop_
_entity_poly.entity_id
_entity_poly.type
_entity_poly.pdbx_seq_one_letter_code
_entity_poly.pdbx_strand_id
1 'polypeptide(L)'
;MRFGMELSSIQRIECIRIEDHEGWHGWQSIPGAVIGTWHGEQATRITGLLDGLSECGLTRCFLPGYGIRAYDAERLALEVAFCFRCDNLLVLGGGANDLRGFKTKNRKAQHLLRAFQAWG
;
A
#
# COMPACT_ATOMS: atom_id res chain seq x y z
N MET A 1 5.79 -3.41 -10.33
CA MET A 1 6.56 -2.33 -9.66
C MET A 1 7.43 -2.99 -8.61
N ARG A 2 8.69 -2.59 -8.42
CA ARG A 2 9.58 -3.25 -7.44
C ARG A 2 9.55 -2.55 -6.08
N PHE A 3 9.19 -3.25 -5.01
CA PHE A 3 9.14 -2.69 -3.65
C PHE A 3 10.46 -2.80 -2.87
N GLY A 4 11.54 -3.25 -3.50
CA GLY A 4 12.87 -3.36 -2.86
C GLY A 4 12.99 -4.49 -1.84
N MET A 5 11.97 -5.36 -1.72
CA MET A 5 11.97 -6.54 -0.87
C MET A 5 11.21 -7.70 -1.52
N GLU A 6 11.38 -8.89 -0.96
CA GLU A 6 10.68 -10.10 -1.40
C GLU A 6 9.25 -10.12 -0.84
N LEU A 7 8.27 -9.82 -1.68
CA LEU A 7 6.86 -9.84 -1.26
C LEU A 7 6.33 -11.26 -1.00
N SER A 8 7.02 -12.31 -1.45
CA SER A 8 6.63 -13.71 -1.21
C SER A 8 6.81 -14.17 0.24
N SER A 9 7.64 -13.49 1.05
CA SER A 9 7.79 -13.83 2.48
C SER A 9 6.69 -13.24 3.36
N ILE A 10 5.86 -12.34 2.84
CA ILE A 10 4.78 -11.71 3.60
C ILE A 10 3.70 -12.72 3.98
N GLN A 11 3.43 -12.82 5.28
CA GLN A 11 2.46 -13.77 5.85
C GLN A 11 1.17 -13.09 6.31
N ARG A 12 1.26 -11.80 6.65
CA ARG A 12 0.15 -11.00 7.19
C ARG A 12 0.19 -9.59 6.61
N ILE A 13 -0.98 -9.07 6.24
CA ILE A 13 -1.15 -7.69 5.77
C ILE A 13 -2.31 -7.05 6.51
N GLU A 14 -2.06 -5.95 7.20
CA GLU A 14 -3.10 -5.08 7.73
C GLU A 14 -3.58 -4.12 6.65
N CYS A 15 -4.90 -3.94 6.54
CA CYS A 15 -5.54 -2.91 5.74
C CYS A 15 -5.77 -1.68 6.64
N ILE A 16 -5.27 -0.53 6.22
CA ILE A 16 -5.36 0.73 6.97
C ILE A 16 -6.33 1.68 6.27
N ARG A 17 -7.26 2.27 7.03
CA ARG A 17 -8.04 3.42 6.58
C ARG A 17 -7.34 4.70 6.98
N ILE A 18 -7.03 5.54 6.00
CA ILE A 18 -6.35 6.82 6.21
C ILE A 18 -7.38 7.94 6.06
N GLU A 19 -7.53 8.75 7.10
CA GLU A 19 -8.42 9.92 7.11
C GLU A 19 -7.61 11.22 7.17
N ASP A 20 -6.59 11.23 8.02
CA ASP A 20 -5.60 12.31 8.08
C ASP A 20 -4.43 12.02 7.13
N HIS A 21 -4.28 12.90 6.14
CA HIS A 21 -3.23 12.85 5.13
C HIS A 21 -2.26 14.05 5.23
N GLU A 22 -2.37 14.85 6.28
CA GLU A 22 -1.50 15.99 6.51
C GLU A 22 -0.08 15.53 6.87
N GLY A 23 0.92 16.33 6.48
CA GLY A 23 2.31 16.07 6.85
C GLY A 23 2.91 14.77 6.31
N TRP A 24 2.33 14.16 5.27
CA TRP A 24 2.75 12.84 4.76
C TRP A 24 4.25 12.71 4.42
N HIS A 25 4.91 13.83 4.09
CA HIS A 25 6.36 13.89 3.88
C HIS A 25 7.18 13.48 5.11
N GLY A 26 6.63 13.63 6.32
CA GLY A 26 7.27 13.31 7.59
C GLY A 26 6.74 12.06 8.28
N TRP A 27 5.85 11.30 7.64
CA TRP A 27 5.33 10.06 8.23
C TRP A 27 6.45 9.05 8.44
N GLN A 28 6.56 8.57 9.68
CA GLN A 28 7.43 7.45 10.06
C GLN A 28 6.70 6.10 9.98
N SER A 29 5.37 6.13 9.99
CA SER A 29 4.48 5.01 9.78
C SER A 29 3.19 5.52 9.14
N ILE A 30 2.47 4.67 8.41
CA ILE A 30 1.19 5.04 7.80
C ILE A 30 0.18 5.27 8.93
N PRO A 31 -0.39 6.47 9.07
CA PRO A 31 -1.39 6.74 10.10
C PRO A 31 -2.74 6.10 9.75
N GLY A 32 -3.60 5.97 10.74
CA GLY A 32 -4.98 5.50 10.55
C GLY A 32 -5.30 4.19 11.23
N ALA A 33 -6.56 3.79 11.13
CA ALA A 33 -7.10 2.61 11.79
C ALA A 33 -6.90 1.35 10.96
N VAL A 34 -6.58 0.24 11.61
CA VAL A 34 -6.64 -1.09 10.99
C VAL A 34 -8.10 -1.45 10.80
N ILE A 35 -8.55 -1.57 9.56
CA ILE A 35 -9.93 -1.93 9.19
C ILE A 35 -10.09 -3.40 8.80
N GLY A 36 -8.98 -4.11 8.61
CA GLY A 36 -9.00 -5.52 8.26
C GLY A 36 -7.59 -6.12 8.27
N THR A 37 -7.52 -7.45 8.24
CA THR A 37 -6.24 -8.16 8.16
C THR A 37 -6.38 -9.38 7.26
N TRP A 38 -5.47 -9.51 6.29
CA TRP A 38 -5.34 -10.68 5.44
C TRP A 38 -4.20 -11.56 5.95
N HIS A 39 -4.43 -12.87 5.93
CA HIS A 39 -3.46 -13.89 6.34
C HIS A 39 -3.29 -14.97 5.26
N GLY A 40 -2.15 -15.64 5.24
CA GLY A 40 -1.90 -16.82 4.40
C GLY A 40 -2.19 -16.55 2.92
N GLU A 41 -3.02 -17.38 2.29
CA GLU A 41 -3.36 -17.25 0.86
C GLU A 41 -3.93 -15.87 0.49
N GLN A 42 -4.67 -15.24 1.40
CA GLN A 42 -5.20 -13.89 1.15
C GLN A 42 -4.07 -12.87 1.10
N ALA A 43 -3.09 -12.97 2.01
CA ALA A 43 -1.90 -12.11 1.98
C ALA A 43 -1.10 -12.34 0.68
N THR A 44 -0.88 -13.60 0.28
CA THR A 44 -0.23 -13.95 -1.00
C THR A 44 -0.97 -13.37 -2.21
N ARG A 45 -2.30 -13.37 -2.17
CA ARG A 45 -3.11 -12.78 -3.25
C ARG A 45 -2.90 -11.27 -3.34
N ILE A 46 -2.90 -10.57 -2.20
CA ILE A 46 -2.67 -9.12 -2.15
C ILE A 46 -1.25 -8.78 -2.61
N THR A 47 -0.22 -9.53 -2.19
CA THR A 47 1.15 -9.30 -2.68
C THR A 47 1.28 -9.51 -4.19
N GLY A 48 0.59 -10.49 -4.75
CA GLY A 48 0.49 -10.68 -6.20
C GLY A 48 -0.29 -9.58 -6.95
N LEU A 49 -1.10 -8.77 -6.26
CA LEU A 49 -1.67 -7.54 -6.82
C LEU A 49 -0.66 -6.39 -6.79
N LEU A 50 0.10 -6.26 -5.70
CA LEU A 50 1.14 -5.24 -5.52
C LEU A 50 2.26 -5.40 -6.57
N ASP A 51 2.77 -6.62 -6.75
CA ASP A 51 3.83 -6.88 -7.74
C ASP A 51 3.39 -6.53 -9.17
N GLY A 52 2.12 -6.79 -9.47
CA GLY A 52 1.48 -6.47 -10.75
C GLY A 52 1.15 -4.99 -11.00
N LEU A 53 1.45 -4.09 -10.06
CA LEU A 53 1.23 -2.66 -10.27
C LEU A 53 2.17 -2.12 -11.35
N SER A 54 1.60 -1.38 -12.30
CA SER A 54 2.34 -0.71 -13.37
C SER A 54 2.72 0.71 -12.94
N GLU A 55 3.97 1.07 -13.14
CA GLU A 55 4.49 2.40 -12.80
C GLU A 55 3.96 3.47 -13.77
N CYS A 56 3.88 4.70 -13.30
CA CYS A 56 3.64 5.89 -14.11
C CYS A 56 4.38 7.10 -13.52
N GLY A 57 4.27 8.25 -14.20
CA GLY A 57 4.75 9.51 -13.64
C GLY A 57 3.96 9.94 -12.41
N LEU A 58 4.60 10.75 -11.56
CA LEU A 58 3.96 11.36 -10.40
C LEU A 58 2.91 12.38 -10.81
N THR A 59 1.87 12.52 -9.99
CA THR A 59 0.92 13.64 -10.10
C THR A 59 1.00 14.58 -8.90
N ARG A 60 0.33 15.74 -8.98
CA ARG A 60 0.50 16.86 -8.03
C ARG A 60 -0.01 16.62 -6.61
N CYS A 61 -0.97 15.70 -6.39
CA CYS A 61 -1.62 15.52 -5.09
C CYS A 61 -1.30 14.18 -4.44
N PHE A 62 -1.35 14.15 -3.11
CA PHE A 62 -1.33 12.91 -2.34
C PHE A 62 -2.39 12.96 -1.25
N LEU A 63 -3.55 12.39 -1.56
CA LEU A 63 -4.71 12.28 -0.68
C LEU A 63 -5.03 10.77 -0.51
N PRO A 64 -4.16 10.00 0.18
CA PRO A 64 -4.34 8.57 0.33
C PRO A 64 -5.58 8.29 1.18
N GLY A 65 -6.39 7.32 0.74
CA GLY A 65 -7.55 6.85 1.52
C GLY A 65 -7.33 5.49 2.16
N TYR A 66 -6.37 4.71 1.65
CA TYR A 66 -6.04 3.38 2.16
C TYR A 66 -4.54 3.21 2.23
N GLY A 67 -4.10 2.38 3.16
CA GLY A 67 -2.75 1.89 3.23
C GLY A 67 -2.67 0.43 3.63
N ILE A 68 -1.46 -0.11 3.64
CA ILE A 68 -1.16 -1.43 4.15
C ILE A 68 0.06 -1.40 5.05
N ARG A 69 0.09 -2.33 6.01
CA ARG A 69 1.30 -2.76 6.71
C ARG A 69 1.52 -4.23 6.43
N ALA A 70 2.65 -4.58 5.83
CA ALA A 70 2.96 -5.97 5.49
C ALA A 70 4.03 -6.52 6.44
N TYR A 71 3.78 -7.72 6.94
CA TYR A 71 4.61 -8.38 7.93
C TYR A 71 5.21 -9.66 7.37
N ASP A 72 6.53 -9.79 7.54
CA ASP A 72 7.26 -11.04 7.39
C ASP A 72 7.35 -11.69 8.78
N ALA A 73 6.67 -12.81 8.96
CA ALA A 73 6.27 -13.31 10.28
C ALA A 73 5.61 -12.18 11.11
N GLU A 74 6.24 -11.74 12.20
CA GLU A 74 5.77 -10.63 13.04
C GLU A 74 6.59 -9.35 12.88
N ARG A 75 7.56 -9.32 11.97
CA ARG A 75 8.36 -8.13 11.70
C ARG A 75 7.68 -7.30 10.62
N LEU A 76 7.43 -6.02 10.91
CA LEU A 76 6.99 -5.07 9.91
C LEU A 76 8.07 -4.95 8.82
N ALA A 77 7.71 -5.31 7.60
CA ALA A 77 8.63 -5.36 6.48
C ALA A 77 8.49 -4.13 5.57
N LEU A 78 7.24 -3.68 5.34
CA LEU A 78 6.95 -2.48 4.55
C LEU A 78 5.60 -1.88 4.94
N GLU A 79 5.45 -0.59 4.66
CA GLU A 79 4.14 0.07 4.65
C GLU A 79 3.92 0.80 3.32
N VAL A 80 2.67 0.84 2.84
CA VAL A 80 2.33 1.60 1.64
C VAL A 80 1.03 2.37 1.82
N ALA A 81 1.00 3.66 1.51
CA ALA A 81 -0.23 4.43 1.33
C ALA A 81 -0.55 4.56 -0.15
N PHE A 82 -1.83 4.43 -0.51
CA PHE A 82 -2.32 4.49 -1.88
C PHE A 82 -3.27 5.67 -2.07
N CYS A 83 -2.92 6.56 -2.99
CA CYS A 83 -3.81 7.59 -3.50
C CYS A 83 -4.38 7.15 -4.85
N PHE A 84 -5.50 6.41 -4.82
CA PHE A 84 -6.18 5.97 -6.04
C PHE A 84 -6.82 7.12 -6.85
N ARG A 85 -6.88 8.33 -6.30
CA ARG A 85 -7.34 9.54 -6.99
C ARG A 85 -6.25 10.20 -7.84
N CYS A 86 -5.00 10.13 -7.38
CA CYS A 86 -3.87 10.89 -7.93
C CYS A 86 -2.77 9.96 -8.49
N ASP A 87 -3.02 8.67 -8.73
CA ASP A 87 -2.03 7.74 -9.30
C ASP A 87 -0.70 7.69 -8.53
N ASN A 88 -0.72 7.98 -7.22
CA ASN A 88 0.48 8.08 -6.39
C ASN A 88 0.40 7.07 -5.23
N LEU A 89 1.52 6.44 -4.91
CA LEU A 89 1.69 5.65 -3.69
C LEU A 89 2.95 6.09 -2.94
N LEU A 90 2.93 5.93 -1.63
CA LEU A 90 4.04 6.24 -0.74
C LEU A 90 4.49 4.94 -0.09
N VAL A 91 5.74 4.54 -0.32
CA VAL A 91 6.34 3.39 0.37
C VAL A 91 7.13 3.90 1.56
N LEU A 92 6.87 3.33 2.74
CA LEU A 92 7.67 3.50 3.95
C LEU A 92 8.38 2.18 4.28
N GLY A 93 9.67 2.26 4.58
CA GLY A 93 10.52 1.11 4.89
C GLY A 93 11.91 1.27 4.28
N GLY A 94 12.96 0.99 5.06
CA GLY A 94 14.35 1.06 4.59
C GLY A 94 15.01 2.45 4.64
N GLY A 95 14.38 3.44 5.28
CA GLY A 95 15.02 4.72 5.64
C GLY A 95 14.20 5.95 5.26
N ALA A 96 14.03 6.22 3.96
CA ALA A 96 13.37 7.41 3.46
C ALA A 96 12.02 7.10 2.78
N ASN A 97 11.10 8.06 2.86
CA ASN A 97 9.80 8.00 2.23
C ASN A 97 9.97 8.02 0.70
N ASP A 98 9.39 7.03 0.01
CA ASP A 98 9.53 6.89 -1.44
C ASP A 98 8.16 7.04 -2.13
N LEU A 99 7.92 8.24 -2.68
CA LEU A 99 6.72 8.55 -3.43
C LEU A 99 6.88 8.10 -4.89
N ARG A 100 5.96 7.25 -5.37
CA ARG A 100 5.99 6.67 -6.71
C ARG A 100 4.65 6.81 -7.42
N GLY A 101 4.68 6.90 -8.74
CA GLY A 101 3.48 6.85 -9.57
C GLY A 101 3.07 5.42 -9.90
N PHE A 102 1.78 5.10 -9.81
CA PHE A 102 1.20 3.84 -10.26
C PHE A 102 -0.12 4.06 -11.03
N LYS A 103 -0.34 3.27 -12.08
CA LYS A 103 -1.55 3.38 -12.91
C LYS A 103 -2.77 2.82 -12.19
N THR A 104 -3.58 3.67 -11.58
CA THR A 104 -4.76 3.23 -10.81
C THR A 104 -5.80 2.53 -11.66
N LYS A 105 -5.90 2.89 -12.95
CA LYS A 105 -6.85 2.28 -13.90
C LYS A 105 -6.42 0.90 -14.41
N ASN A 106 -5.21 0.41 -14.08
CA ASN A 106 -4.83 -0.97 -14.39
C ASN A 106 -5.71 -1.94 -13.58
N ARG A 107 -6.11 -3.07 -14.20
CA ARG A 107 -6.87 -4.15 -13.58
C ARG A 107 -6.36 -4.56 -12.19
N LYS A 108 -5.04 -4.70 -12.01
CA LYS A 108 -4.44 -5.08 -10.72
C LYS A 108 -4.68 -4.02 -9.64
N ALA A 109 -4.49 -2.74 -9.98
CA ALA A 109 -4.77 -1.62 -9.07
C ALA A 109 -6.27 -1.54 -8.72
N GLN A 110 -7.15 -1.74 -9.69
CA GLN A 110 -8.59 -1.77 -9.45
C GLN A 110 -9.02 -2.95 -8.58
N HIS A 111 -8.41 -4.12 -8.75
CA HIS A 111 -8.65 -5.27 -7.89
C HIS A 111 -8.17 -5.00 -6.46
N LEU A 112 -7.02 -4.34 -6.29
CA LEU A 112 -6.48 -3.95 -5.00
C LEU A 112 -7.43 -2.96 -4.28
N LEU A 113 -7.92 -1.94 -4.99
CA LEU A 113 -8.90 -0.99 -4.45
C LEU A 113 -10.17 -1.70 -3.97
N ARG A 114 -10.70 -2.63 -4.77
CA ARG A 114 -11.88 -3.42 -4.37
C ARG A 114 -11.62 -4.28 -3.14
N ALA A 115 -10.42 -4.84 -3.01
CA ALA A 115 -10.04 -5.59 -1.81
C ALA A 115 -10.03 -4.69 -0.56
N PHE A 116 -9.59 -3.44 -0.69
CA PHE A 116 -9.62 -2.46 0.40
C PHE A 116 -11.05 -2.08 0.79
N GLN A 117 -11.89 -1.77 -0.21
CA GLN A 117 -13.30 -1.41 -0.03
C GLN A 117 -14.15 -2.54 0.57
N ALA A 118 -13.71 -3.79 0.49
CA ALA A 118 -14.42 -4.91 1.11
C ALA A 118 -14.42 -4.84 2.66
N TRP A 119 -13.53 -4.03 3.25
CA TRP A 119 -13.44 -3.82 4.69
C TRP A 119 -14.16 -2.54 5.18
N GLY A 120 -14.53 -1.62 4.29
CA GLY A 120 -15.17 -0.34 4.63
C GLY A 120 -15.12 0.68 3.51
#